data_AF-A0A135SWC6-F1
#
_entry.id   AF-A0A135SWC6-F1
#
_cell.length_a   1.000
_cell.length_b   1.000
_cell.length_c   1.000
_cell.angle_alpha   90.00
_cell.angle_beta   90.00
_cell.angle_gamma   90.00
#
_symmetry.space_group_name_H-M   'P 1'
#
loop_
_entity.id
_entity.type
_entity.pdbx_description
1 polymer ?
#
loop_
_entity_poly.entity_id
_entity_poly.type
_entity_poly.pdbx_seq_one_letter_code
_entity_poly.pdbx_strand_id
1 'polypeptide(L)'
;MLAGIPFGMGFMLIFIALLNYLTDAYEIFAASANAAASTSRSLLAVVLPLATTRMFNKLGIAGACSLLGGFSAIMCIIPFIFIWKGEQIRAGSRFCIALKERKAEMQRKVEEQKQREEARRIRLRDSPARKEEV
;
A
#
# COMPACT_ATOMS: atom_id res chain seq x y z
N MET A 1 31.62 8.63 -1.45
CA MET A 1 30.35 8.69 -2.22
C MET A 1 29.84 7.32 -2.69
N LEU A 2 30.64 6.23 -2.63
CA LEU A 2 30.20 4.88 -3.04
C LEU A 2 29.13 4.24 -2.12
N ALA A 3 29.10 4.58 -0.82
CA ALA A 3 28.16 3.99 0.13
C ALA A 3 26.68 4.38 -0.09
N GLY A 4 26.41 5.49 -0.79
CA GLY A 4 25.04 5.93 -1.09
C GLY A 4 24.33 5.05 -2.12
N ILE A 5 25.08 4.38 -2.99
CA ILE A 5 24.54 3.52 -4.05
C ILE A 5 23.80 2.30 -3.48
N PRO A 6 24.42 1.42 -2.66
CA PRO A 6 23.72 0.28 -2.09
C PRO A 6 22.60 0.69 -1.14
N PHE A 7 22.78 1.82 -0.41
CA PHE A 7 21.74 2.36 0.46
C PHE A 7 20.50 2.79 -0.33
N GLY A 8 20.67 3.60 -1.38
CA GLY A 8 19.57 4.06 -2.23
C GLY A 8 18.88 2.91 -2.98
N MET A 9 19.65 1.96 -3.48
CA MET A 9 19.12 0.75 -4.14
C MET A 9 18.25 -0.07 -3.19
N GLY A 10 18.73 -0.34 -1.97
CA GLY A 10 17.98 -1.08 -0.95
C GLY A 10 16.71 -0.34 -0.52
N PHE A 11 16.81 0.97 -0.31
CA PHE A 11 15.65 1.81 0.03
C PHE A 11 14.57 1.75 -1.05
N MET A 12 14.94 1.93 -2.32
CA MET A 12 13.99 1.88 -3.44
C MET A 12 13.36 0.51 -3.61
N LEU A 13 14.15 -0.57 -3.50
CA LEU A 13 13.64 -1.95 -3.58
C LEU A 13 12.59 -2.22 -2.51
N ILE A 14 12.88 -1.90 -1.26
CA ILE A 14 11.95 -2.10 -0.15
C ILE A 14 10.71 -1.23 -0.31
N PHE A 15 10.88 0.02 -0.76
CA PHE A 15 9.77 0.95 -0.95
C PHE A 15 8.81 0.48 -2.04
N ILE A 16 9.31 0.07 -3.21
CA ILE A 16 8.48 -0.46 -4.30
C ILE A 16 7.82 -1.78 -3.90
N ALA A 17 8.57 -2.69 -3.26
CA ALA A 17 8.03 -3.96 -2.78
C ALA A 17 6.87 -3.75 -1.77
N LEU A 18 7.00 -2.79 -0.84
CA LEU A 18 5.95 -2.44 0.10
C LEU A 18 4.70 -1.91 -0.61
N LEU A 19 4.83 -0.99 -1.57
CA LEU A 19 3.70 -0.42 -2.31
C LEU A 19 2.94 -1.49 -3.10
N ASN A 20 3.66 -2.41 -3.76
CA ASN A 20 3.06 -3.53 -4.47
C ASN A 20 2.34 -4.47 -3.50
N TYR A 21 2.99 -4.84 -2.39
CA TYR A 21 2.36 -5.68 -1.36
C TYR A 21 1.10 -5.04 -0.78
N LEU A 22 1.11 -3.73 -0.48
CA LEU A 22 -0.07 -3.03 0.02
C LEU A 22 -1.19 -2.99 -1.01
N THR A 23 -0.85 -2.82 -2.27
CA THR A 23 -1.82 -2.82 -3.38
C THR A 23 -2.47 -4.19 -3.52
N ASP A 24 -1.68 -5.26 -3.49
CA ASP A 24 -2.18 -6.63 -3.61
C ASP A 24 -2.92 -7.13 -2.35
N ALA A 25 -2.55 -6.63 -1.17
CA ALA A 25 -3.18 -7.01 0.09
C ALA A 25 -4.51 -6.28 0.34
N TYR A 26 -4.61 -5.01 -0.08
CA TYR A 26 -5.75 -4.15 0.24
C TYR A 26 -6.63 -3.78 -0.96
N GLU A 27 -6.22 -4.08 -2.19
CA GLU A 27 -6.95 -3.88 -3.46
C GLU A 27 -7.80 -2.60 -3.52
N ILE A 28 -9.06 -2.65 -3.06
CA ILE A 28 -10.00 -1.52 -3.06
C ILE A 28 -9.53 -0.38 -2.16
N PHE A 29 -8.94 -0.70 -1.01
CA PHE A 29 -8.40 0.29 -0.09
C PHE A 29 -6.89 0.51 -0.28
N ALA A 30 -6.31 0.06 -1.41
CA ALA A 30 -4.88 0.25 -1.71
C ALA A 30 -4.46 1.72 -1.62
N ALA A 31 -5.26 2.64 -2.16
CA ALA A 31 -4.97 4.08 -2.11
C ALA A 31 -4.93 4.62 -0.67
N SER A 32 -5.87 4.21 0.18
CA SER A 32 -5.92 4.62 1.59
C SER A 32 -4.80 3.97 2.40
N ALA A 33 -4.48 2.70 2.14
CA ALA A 33 -3.37 2.01 2.78
C ALA A 33 -2.03 2.67 2.43
N ASN A 34 -1.81 3.04 1.16
CA ASN A 34 -0.62 3.77 0.73
C ASN A 34 -0.54 5.16 1.34
N ALA A 35 -1.68 5.85 1.50
CA ALA A 35 -1.75 7.12 2.22
C ALA A 35 -1.39 6.97 3.71
N ALA A 36 -1.93 5.96 4.40
CA ALA A 36 -1.56 5.68 5.78
C ALA A 36 -0.05 5.36 5.91
N ALA A 37 0.49 4.53 5.02
CA ALA A 37 1.92 4.20 4.98
C ALA A 37 2.80 5.43 4.72
N SER A 38 2.38 6.37 3.86
CA SER A 38 3.10 7.62 3.62
C SER A 38 3.02 8.55 4.83
N THR A 39 1.84 8.70 5.44
CA THR A 39 1.67 9.52 6.66
C THR A 39 2.51 9.00 7.82
N SER A 40 2.51 7.68 8.09
CA SER A 40 3.34 7.10 9.15
C SER A 40 4.82 7.35 8.90
N ARG A 41 5.28 7.21 7.65
CA ARG A 41 6.68 7.49 7.27
C ARG A 41 7.03 8.96 7.51
N SER A 42 6.16 9.89 7.09
CA SER A 42 6.36 11.33 7.30
C SER A 42 6.38 11.69 8.78
N LEU A 43 5.49 11.10 9.59
CA LEU A 43 5.47 11.33 11.03
C LEU A 43 6.80 10.91 11.68
N LEU A 44 7.30 9.72 11.33
CA LEU A 44 8.59 9.25 11.82
C LEU A 44 9.74 10.16 11.37
N ALA A 45 9.72 10.63 10.13
CA ALA A 45 10.73 11.56 9.62
C ALA A 45 10.79 12.88 10.40
N VAL A 46 9.67 13.33 10.99
CA VAL A 46 9.63 14.53 11.84
C VAL A 46 9.97 14.22 13.30
N VAL A 47 9.45 13.11 13.84
CA VAL A 47 9.58 12.78 15.26
C VAL A 47 10.99 12.30 15.62
N LEU A 48 11.63 11.50 14.76
CA LEU A 48 12.96 10.95 15.04
C LEU A 48 14.01 12.04 15.28
N PRO A 49 14.18 13.06 14.41
CA PRO A 49 15.12 14.16 14.64
C PRO A 49 14.90 14.92 15.95
N LEU A 50 13.64 15.06 16.40
CA LEU A 50 13.31 15.76 17.63
C LEU A 50 13.88 15.02 18.86
N ALA A 51 13.91 13.69 18.83
CA ALA A 51 14.50 12.86 19.87
C ALA A 51 16.04 12.74 19.74
N THR A 52 16.57 12.86 18.52
CA THR A 52 18.00 12.68 18.20
C THR A 52 18.91 13.56 19.06
N THR A 53 18.61 14.84 19.24
CA THR A 53 19.47 15.75 20.03
C THR A 53 19.64 15.27 21.48
N ARG A 54 18.56 14.80 22.11
CA ARG A 54 18.61 14.27 23.48
C ARG A 54 19.33 12.92 23.54
N MET A 55 19.17 12.10 22.52
CA MET A 55 19.86 10.81 22.39
C MET A 55 21.39 10.99 22.27
N PHE A 56 21.84 11.84 21.36
CA PHE A 56 23.28 12.09 21.16
C PHE A 56 23.94 12.76 22.38
N ASN A 57 23.23 13.65 23.07
CA ASN A 57 23.76 14.28 24.29
C ASN A 57 23.96 13.30 25.45
N LYS A 58 23.12 12.24 25.57
CA LYS A 58 23.26 11.25 26.64
C LYS A 58 24.21 10.10 26.30
N LEU A 59 24.21 9.63 25.04
CA LEU A 59 24.91 8.41 24.63
C LEU A 59 26.23 8.67 23.90
N GLY A 60 26.51 9.92 23.53
CA GLY A 60 27.64 10.29 22.68
C GLY A 60 27.49 9.74 21.25
N ILE A 61 28.45 10.09 20.38
CA ILE A 61 28.40 9.77 18.96
C ILE A 61 28.47 8.26 18.72
N ALA A 62 29.42 7.57 19.35
CA ALA A 62 29.62 6.14 19.15
C ALA A 62 28.44 5.30 19.68
N GLY A 63 27.89 5.68 20.84
CA GLY A 63 26.74 4.99 21.44
C GLY A 63 25.47 5.17 20.62
N ALA A 64 25.17 6.40 20.20
CA ALA A 64 23.99 6.71 19.38
C ALA A 64 24.05 6.01 18.01
N CYS A 65 25.21 6.03 17.34
CA CYS A 65 25.39 5.36 16.05
C CYS A 65 25.26 3.83 16.17
N SER A 66 25.80 3.22 17.22
CA SER A 66 25.69 1.77 17.44
C SER A 66 24.26 1.33 17.72
N LEU A 67 23.50 2.13 18.48
CA LEU A 67 22.09 1.87 18.76
C LEU A 67 21.22 1.99 17.51
N LEU A 68 21.40 3.05 16.73
CA LEU A 68 20.69 3.22 15.45
C LEU A 68 21.06 2.14 14.43
N GLY A 69 22.34 1.77 14.36
CA GLY A 69 22.83 0.68 13.51
C GLY A 69 22.24 -0.67 13.90
N GLY A 70 22.20 -0.99 15.20
CA GLY A 70 21.59 -2.22 15.71
C GLY A 70 20.08 -2.27 15.45
N PHE A 71 19.37 -1.16 15.66
CA PHE A 71 17.94 -1.06 15.36
C PHE A 71 17.67 -1.25 13.85
N SER A 72 18.49 -0.64 12.99
CA SER A 72 18.41 -0.82 11.53
C SER A 72 18.64 -2.29 11.13
N ALA A 73 19.61 -2.98 11.74
CA ALA A 73 19.86 -4.39 11.49
C ALA A 73 18.66 -5.29 11.86
N ILE A 74 17.97 -4.99 12.97
CA ILE A 74 16.74 -5.71 13.35
C ILE A 74 15.63 -5.44 12.33
N MET A 75 15.46 -4.18 11.90
CA MET A 75 14.44 -3.81 10.90
C MET A 75 14.67 -4.49 9.55
N CYS A 76 15.92 -4.80 9.17
CA CYS A 76 16.22 -5.56 7.95
C CYS A 76 15.59 -6.96 7.93
N ILE A 77 15.31 -7.57 9.08
CA ILE A 77 14.71 -8.92 9.15
C ILE A 77 13.20 -8.87 8.84
N ILE A 78 12.55 -7.74 9.08
CA ILE A 78 11.09 -7.55 8.93
C ILE A 78 10.58 -7.89 7.52
N PRO A 79 11.14 -7.36 6.40
CA PRO A 79 10.63 -7.68 5.06
C PRO A 79 10.68 -9.18 4.76
N PHE A 80 11.68 -9.92 5.23
CA PHE A 80 11.76 -11.37 5.05
C PHE A 80 10.66 -12.12 5.82
N ILE A 81 10.37 -11.68 7.05
CA ILE A 81 9.26 -12.24 7.84
C ILE A 81 7.92 -11.99 7.16
N PHE A 82 7.72 -10.77 6.61
CA PHE A 82 6.50 -10.42 5.89
C PHE A 82 6.31 -11.23 4.60
N ILE A 83 7.37 -11.55 3.88
CA ILE A 83 7.31 -12.45 2.70
C ILE A 83 6.89 -13.86 3.13
N TRP A 84 7.39 -14.37 4.25
CA TRP A 84 7.15 -15.74 4.67
C TRP A 84 5.79 -15.96 5.36
N LYS A 85 5.26 -14.95 6.08
CA LYS A 85 3.99 -15.04 6.82
C LYS A 85 2.87 -14.10 6.33
N GLY A 86 3.08 -13.36 5.25
CA GLY A 86 2.13 -12.34 4.78
C GLY A 86 0.72 -12.89 4.52
N GLU A 87 0.62 -14.10 3.97
CA GLU A 87 -0.67 -14.75 3.69
C GLU A 87 -1.44 -15.11 4.98
N GLN A 88 -0.74 -15.59 6.02
CA GLN A 88 -1.35 -15.94 7.31
C GLN A 88 -1.80 -14.70 8.10
N ILE A 89 -1.04 -13.60 8.04
CA ILE A 89 -1.41 -12.34 8.68
C ILE A 89 -2.65 -11.73 7.99
N ARG A 90 -2.75 -11.88 6.65
CA ARG A 90 -3.88 -11.40 5.86
C ARG A 90 -5.16 -12.21 6.12
N ALA A 91 -5.04 -13.52 6.33
CA ALA A 91 -6.17 -14.41 6.60
C ALA A 91 -6.82 -14.20 7.98
N GLY A 92 -6.09 -13.68 8.96
CA GLY A 92 -6.58 -13.50 10.34
C GLY A 92 -7.32 -12.19 10.63
N SER A 93 -7.32 -11.22 9.71
CA SER A 93 -7.86 -9.87 9.99
C SER A 93 -9.32 -9.72 9.57
N ARG A 94 -10.17 -9.27 10.51
CA ARG A 94 -11.57 -8.86 10.26
C ARG A 94 -11.69 -7.83 9.14
N PHE A 95 -10.66 -7.01 8.93
CA PHE A 95 -10.63 -6.00 7.88
C PHE A 95 -10.52 -6.61 6.48
N CYS A 96 -9.71 -7.65 6.29
CA CYS A 96 -9.59 -8.34 5.00
C CYS A 96 -10.86 -9.10 4.61
N ILE A 97 -11.61 -9.61 5.59
CA ILE A 97 -12.91 -10.27 5.38
C ILE A 97 -13.95 -9.23 4.91
N ALA A 98 -14.08 -8.11 5.60
CA ALA A 98 -14.97 -7.02 5.20
C ALA A 98 -14.58 -6.41 3.83
N LEU A 99 -13.28 -6.41 3.50
CA LEU A 99 -12.77 -6.01 2.19
C LEU A 99 -13.27 -6.88 1.05
N LYS A 100 -13.25 -8.20 1.27
CA LYS A 100 -13.72 -9.18 0.29
C LYS A 100 -15.21 -9.02 -0.01
N GLU A 101 -16.00 -8.70 1.02
CA GLU A 101 -17.43 -8.40 0.88
C GLU A 101 -17.68 -7.10 0.10
N ARG A 102 -17.00 -6.00 0.47
CA ARG A 102 -17.09 -4.72 -0.25
C ARG A 102 -16.67 -4.85 -1.72
N LYS A 103 -15.69 -5.70 -2.03
CA LYS A 103 -15.27 -6.00 -3.40
C LYS A 103 -16.33 -6.72 -4.21
N ALA A 104 -16.92 -7.75 -3.63
CA ALA A 104 -18.00 -8.48 -4.26
C ALA A 104 -19.22 -7.56 -4.52
N GLU A 105 -19.57 -6.68 -3.57
CA GLU A 105 -20.65 -5.70 -3.75
C GLU A 105 -20.36 -4.72 -4.89
N MET A 106 -19.13 -4.17 -4.95
CA MET A 106 -18.75 -3.21 -5.98
C MET A 106 -18.70 -3.85 -7.37
N GLN A 107 -18.18 -5.08 -7.48
CA GLN A 107 -18.18 -5.84 -8.74
C GLN A 107 -19.60 -6.09 -9.23
N ARG A 108 -20.51 -6.53 -8.34
CA ARG A 108 -21.92 -6.70 -8.69
C ARG A 108 -22.55 -5.41 -9.21
N LYS A 109 -22.31 -4.26 -8.55
CA LYS A 109 -22.84 -2.96 -9.01
C LYS A 109 -22.28 -2.53 -10.36
N VAL A 110 -20.99 -2.75 -10.62
CA VAL A 110 -20.35 -2.42 -11.90
C VAL A 110 -20.88 -3.34 -13.02
N GLU A 111 -21.08 -4.61 -12.72
CA GLU A 111 -21.59 -5.60 -13.68
C GLU A 111 -23.07 -5.37 -13.99
N GLU A 112 -23.89 -5.04 -12.99
CA GLU A 112 -25.26 -4.57 -13.16
C GLU A 112 -25.32 -3.27 -13.97
N GLN A 113 -24.41 -2.31 -13.75
CA GLN A 113 -24.33 -1.09 -14.54
C GLN A 113 -23.97 -1.38 -16.00
N LYS A 114 -22.98 -2.24 -16.26
CA LYS A 114 -22.60 -2.66 -17.61
C LYS A 114 -23.76 -3.37 -18.32
N GLN A 115 -24.45 -4.29 -17.65
CA GLN A 115 -25.62 -4.96 -18.22
C GLN A 115 -26.77 -3.99 -18.51
N ARG A 116 -27.04 -3.03 -17.61
CA ARG A 116 -28.03 -1.97 -17.84
C ARG A 116 -27.63 -1.08 -19.02
N GLU A 117 -26.36 -0.76 -19.15
CA GLU A 117 -25.85 0.08 -20.23
C GLU A 117 -25.84 -0.66 -21.57
N GLU A 118 -25.49 -1.95 -21.61
CA GLU A 118 -25.62 -2.81 -22.79
C GLU A 118 -27.08 -3.00 -23.20
N ALA A 119 -27.98 -3.30 -22.27
CA ALA A 119 -29.40 -3.41 -22.54
C ALA A 119 -29.98 -2.07 -23.08
N ARG A 120 -29.50 -0.93 -22.55
CA ARG A 120 -29.84 0.39 -23.07
C ARG A 120 -29.27 0.62 -24.47
N ARG A 121 -28.02 0.24 -24.75
CA ARG A 121 -27.42 0.32 -26.10
C ARG A 121 -28.15 -0.53 -27.13
N ILE A 122 -28.54 -1.75 -26.77
CA ILE A 122 -29.32 -2.65 -27.64
C ILE A 122 -30.69 -2.03 -27.93
N ARG A 123 -31.41 -1.54 -26.92
CA ARG A 123 -32.68 -0.83 -27.12
C ARG A 123 -32.55 0.42 -27.99
N LEU A 124 -31.47 1.18 -27.85
CA LEU A 124 -31.22 2.36 -28.69
C LEU A 124 -30.91 1.97 -30.15
N ARG A 125 -30.24 0.84 -30.38
CA ARG A 125 -29.94 0.31 -31.71
C ARG A 125 -31.19 -0.17 -32.45
N ASP A 126 -32.13 -0.79 -31.73
CA ASP A 126 -33.40 -1.28 -32.27
C ASP A 126 -34.53 -0.23 -32.21
N SER A 127 -34.23 0.99 -31.75
CA SER A 127 -35.21 2.07 -31.68
C SER A 127 -35.69 2.44 -33.10
N PRO A 128 -37.01 2.41 -33.36
CA PRO A 128 -37.58 2.56 -34.71
C PRO A 128 -37.30 3.92 -35.37
N ALA A 129 -36.81 4.92 -34.64
CA ALA A 129 -36.46 6.24 -35.15
C ALA A 129 -35.39 6.23 -36.26
N ARG A 130 -34.55 5.17 -36.37
CA ARG A 130 -33.58 5.05 -37.49
C ARG A 130 -34.22 4.53 -38.79
N LYS A 131 -35.42 3.94 -38.73
CA LYS A 131 -36.15 3.45 -39.92
C LYS A 131 -37.05 4.51 -40.56
N GLU A 132 -37.19 5.69 -39.96
CA GLU A 132 -37.92 6.83 -40.55
C GLU A 132 -37.02 7.84 -41.27
N GLU A 133 -35.70 7.65 -41.27
CA GLU A 133 -34.72 8.53 -41.95
C GLU A 133 -34.12 7.93 -43.25
N VAL A 134 -34.67 6.83 -43.78
CA VAL A 134 -34.27 6.22 -45.07
C VAL A 134 -35.47 6.01 -45.98
#